data_AF-A0A965Y950-F1
#
_entry.id   AF-A0A965Y950-F1
#
_cell.length_a   1.000
_cell.length_b   1.000
_cell.length_c   1.000
_cell.angle_alpha   90.00
_cell.angle_beta   90.00
_cell.angle_gamma   90.00
#
_symmetry.space_group_name_H-M   'P 1'
#
loop_
_entity.id
_entity.type
_entity.pdbx_description
1 polymer ?
#
loop_
_entity_poly.entity_id
_entity_poly.type
_entity_poly.pdbx_seq_one_letter_code
_entity_poly.pdbx_strand_id
1 'polypeptide(L)'
;MEEIIIKILVIILIFILSALPLHISVRILGGRTNILKSFLVTFGAGIVAAFFAAILPFGAIFALIILIWIYREMFRLKWFKAFIAWILQLLFIFLLGIILMIFGLSLWTISFF
;
A
#
# COMPACT_ATOMS: atom_id res chain seq x y z
N MET A 1 19.91 0.54 -23.39
CA MET A 1 18.60 -0.15 -23.42
C MET A 1 18.43 -1.12 -22.26
N GLU A 2 19.47 -1.89 -21.90
CA GLU A 2 19.42 -2.84 -20.76
C GLU A 2 19.08 -2.17 -19.42
N GLU A 3 19.65 -1.00 -19.13
CA GLU A 3 19.34 -0.24 -17.91
C GLU A 3 17.85 0.15 -17.79
N ILE A 4 17.21 0.50 -18.90
CA ILE A 4 15.79 0.89 -18.93
C ILE A 4 14.92 -0.33 -18.57
N ILE A 5 15.25 -1.50 -19.13
CA ILE A 5 14.54 -2.75 -18.84
C ILE A 5 14.68 -3.11 -17.36
N ILE A 6 15.89 -3.00 -16.79
CA ILE A 6 16.14 -3.27 -15.38
C ILE A 6 15.34 -2.30 -14.49
N LYS A 7 15.34 -0.99 -14.79
CA LYS A 7 14.56 0.01 -14.04
C LYS A 7 13.06 -0.30 -14.07
N ILE A 8 12.51 -0.68 -15.22
CA ILE A 8 11.10 -1.07 -15.36
C ILE A 8 10.78 -2.31 -14.50
N LEU A 9 11.65 -3.34 -14.53
CA LEU A 9 11.46 -4.55 -13.72
C LEU A 9 11.50 -4.25 -12.21
N VAL A 10 12.41 -3.39 -11.77
CA VAL A 10 12.50 -2.95 -10.37
C VAL A 10 11.24 -2.19 -9.94
N ILE A 11 10.73 -1.29 -10.77
CA ILE A 11 9.49 -0.56 -10.49
C ILE A 11 8.31 -1.53 -10.35
N ILE A 12 8.16 -2.48 -11.28
CA ILE A 12 7.11 -3.51 -11.22
C ILE A 12 7.23 -4.33 -9.93
N LEU A 13 8.45 -4.73 -9.56
CA LEU A 13 8.69 -5.50 -8.34
C LEU A 13 8.30 -4.71 -7.09
N ILE A 14 8.73 -3.45 -6.97
CA ILE A 14 8.35 -2.56 -5.87
C ILE A 14 6.82 -2.42 -5.82
N PHE A 15 6.17 -2.30 -6.97
CA PHE A 15 4.72 -2.20 -7.06
C PHE A 15 4.01 -3.45 -6.51
N ILE A 16 4.49 -4.65 -6.84
CA ILE A 16 3.95 -5.91 -6.32
C ILE A 16 4.21 -6.03 -4.81
N LEU A 17 5.43 -5.69 -4.36
CA LEU A 17 5.80 -5.74 -2.95
C LEU A 17 4.98 -4.76 -2.10
N SER A 18 4.55 -3.63 -2.65
CA SER A 18 3.70 -2.64 -1.96
C SER A 18 2.33 -3.18 -1.55
N ALA A 19 1.83 -4.23 -2.21
CA ALA A 19 0.56 -4.87 -1.90
C ALA A 19 0.65 -5.88 -0.74
N LEU A 20 1.86 -6.35 -0.40
CA LEU A 20 2.08 -7.36 0.64
C LEU A 20 1.67 -6.88 2.04
N PRO A 21 2.05 -5.68 2.51
CA PRO A 21 1.61 -5.16 3.81
C PRO A 21 0.10 -5.21 4.00
N LEU A 22 -0.67 -4.77 3.00
CA LEU A 22 -2.13 -4.81 3.04
C LEU A 22 -2.66 -6.24 3.03
N HIS A 23 -2.10 -7.10 2.16
CA HIS A 23 -2.48 -8.51 2.10
C HIS A 23 -2.32 -9.20 3.46
N ILE A 24 -1.15 -9.04 4.09
CA ILE A 24 -0.83 -9.62 5.39
C ILE A 24 -1.79 -9.07 6.46
N SER A 25 -1.97 -7.75 6.53
CA SER A 25 -2.86 -7.10 7.51
C SER A 25 -4.29 -7.63 7.44
N VAL A 26 -4.84 -7.72 6.23
CA VAL A 26 -6.20 -8.22 6.01
C VAL A 26 -6.32 -9.69 6.35
N ARG A 27 -5.32 -10.50 5.98
CA ARG A 27 -5.30 -11.94 6.24
C ARG A 27 -5.26 -12.25 7.73
N ILE A 28 -4.43 -11.52 8.49
CA ILE A 28 -4.34 -11.62 9.96
C ILE A 28 -5.70 -11.32 10.61
N LEU A 29 -6.44 -10.35 10.09
CA LEU A 29 -7.74 -9.94 10.63
C LEU A 29 -8.91 -10.82 10.18
N GLY A 30 -8.65 -11.85 9.37
CA GLY A 30 -9.62 -12.81 8.86
C GLY A 30 -10.44 -12.31 7.67
N GLY A 31 -9.93 -11.32 6.92
CA GLY A 31 -10.58 -10.83 5.71
C GLY A 31 -10.39 -11.73 4.49
N ARG A 32 -11.30 -11.64 3.51
CA ARG A 32 -11.20 -12.40 2.26
C ARG A 32 -10.28 -11.68 1.27
N THR A 33 -9.01 -12.08 1.23
CA THR A 33 -7.98 -11.46 0.39
C THR A 33 -7.26 -12.46 -0.53
N ASN A 34 -6.75 -11.94 -1.65
CA ASN A 34 -5.81 -12.58 -2.56
C ASN A 34 -4.79 -11.50 -2.97
N ILE A 35 -3.57 -11.88 -3.37
CA ILE A 35 -2.49 -10.94 -3.75
C ILE A 35 -2.96 -9.97 -4.83
N LEU A 36 -3.59 -10.49 -5.89
CA LEU A 36 -4.12 -9.65 -6.98
C LEU A 36 -5.19 -8.66 -6.49
N LYS A 37 -6.05 -9.09 -5.55
CA LYS A 37 -7.09 -8.23 -4.99
C LYS A 37 -6.48 -7.15 -4.10
N SER A 38 -5.52 -7.50 -3.26
CA SER A 38 -4.78 -6.53 -2.45
C SER A 38 -4.05 -5.51 -3.32
N PHE A 39 -3.45 -5.95 -4.42
CA PHE A 39 -2.81 -5.08 -5.39
C PHE A 39 -3.78 -4.06 -6.00
N LEU A 40 -4.92 -4.54 -6.53
CA LEU A 40 -5.94 -3.66 -7.12
C LEU A 40 -6.49 -2.66 -6.10
N VAL A 41 -6.68 -3.09 -4.85
CA VAL A 41 -7.15 -2.21 -3.77
C VAL A 41 -6.09 -1.19 -3.40
N THR A 42 -4.82 -1.57 -3.22
CA THR A 42 -3.73 -0.64 -2.93
C THR A 42 -3.61 0.41 -4.04
N PHE A 43 -3.66 -0.02 -5.30
CA PHE A 43 -3.56 0.89 -6.44
C PHE A 43 -4.77 1.84 -6.52
N GLY A 44 -5.99 1.28 -6.49
CA GLY A 44 -7.23 2.07 -6.55
C GLY A 44 -7.37 3.04 -5.37
N ALA A 45 -7.07 2.58 -4.15
CA ALA A 45 -7.08 3.43 -2.96
C ALA A 45 -6.03 4.55 -3.03
N GLY A 46 -4.86 4.29 -3.63
CA GLY A 46 -3.84 5.31 -3.86
C GLY A 46 -4.32 6.41 -4.81
N ILE A 47 -4.95 6.04 -5.93
CA ILE A 47 -5.51 7.01 -6.89
C ILE A 47 -6.61 7.85 -6.23
N VAL A 48 -7.53 7.19 -5.53
CA VAL A 48 -8.63 7.86 -4.83
C VAL A 48 -8.08 8.81 -3.76
N ALA A 49 -7.12 8.37 -2.95
CA ALA A 49 -6.52 9.21 -1.93
C ALA A 49 -5.80 10.42 -2.53
N ALA A 50 -5.04 10.24 -3.61
CA ALA A 50 -4.36 11.33 -4.30
C ALA A 50 -5.35 12.36 -4.88
N PHE A 51 -6.44 11.90 -5.49
CA PHE A 51 -7.49 12.77 -6.03
C PHE A 51 -8.12 13.64 -4.94
N PHE A 52 -8.54 13.04 -3.81
CA PHE A 52 -9.15 13.79 -2.71
C PHE A 52 -8.17 14.73 -2.02
N ALA A 53 -6.92 14.30 -1.84
CA ALA A 53 -5.88 15.14 -1.26
C ALA A 53 -5.54 16.38 -2.10
N ALA A 54 -5.65 16.29 -3.44
CA ALA A 54 -5.36 17.39 -4.34
C ALA A 54 -6.48 18.46 -4.42
N ILE A 55 -7.74 18.06 -4.20
CA ILE A 55 -8.90 18.92 -4.48
C ILE A 55 -9.47 19.58 -3.22
N LEU A 56 -9.40 18.90 -2.06
CA LEU A 56 -10.07 19.35 -0.84
C LEU A 56 -9.05 19.80 0.22
N PRO A 57 -9.27 20.94 0.91
CA PRO A 57 -8.38 21.40 1.99
C PRO A 57 -8.33 20.44 3.19
N PHE A 58 -9.38 19.63 3.40
CA PHE A 58 -9.40 18.51 4.37
C PHE A 58 -9.35 17.13 3.67
N GLY A 59 -8.83 17.09 2.45
CA GLY A 59 -8.84 15.92 1.57
C GLY A 59 -8.20 14.68 2.17
N ALA A 60 -7.21 14.85 3.05
CA ALA A 60 -6.56 13.74 3.74
C ALA A 60 -7.52 12.97 4.68
N ILE A 61 -8.41 13.68 5.39
CA ILE A 61 -9.38 13.04 6.30
C ILE A 61 -10.43 12.29 5.48
N PHE A 62 -10.94 12.92 4.41
CA PHE A 62 -11.89 12.27 3.50
C PHE A 62 -11.26 11.05 2.81
N ALA A 63 -10.01 11.17 2.35
CA ALA A 63 -9.25 10.08 1.76
C ALA A 63 -9.11 8.91 2.75
N LEU A 64 -8.81 9.18 4.02
CA LEU A 64 -8.71 8.15 5.06
C LEU A 64 -10.05 7.42 5.26
N ILE A 65 -11.15 8.16 5.38
CA ILE A 65 -12.49 7.57 5.57
C ILE A 65 -12.87 6.70 4.37
N ILE A 66 -12.65 7.19 3.16
CA ILE A 66 -12.94 6.46 1.93
C ILE A 66 -12.05 5.22 1.81
N LEU A 67 -10.77 5.32 2.16
CA LEU A 67 -9.85 4.19 2.14
C LEU A 67 -10.27 3.09 3.13
N ILE A 68 -10.67 3.45 4.35
CA ILE A 68 -11.22 2.49 5.32
C ILE A 68 -12.50 1.84 4.77
N TRP A 69 -13.37 2.63 4.14
CA TRP A 69 -14.58 2.11 3.52
C TRP A 69 -14.27 1.13 2.37
N ILE A 70 -13.32 1.44 1.50
CA ILE A 70 -12.83 0.53 0.46
C ILE A 70 -12.33 -0.77 1.09
N TYR A 71 -11.55 -0.70 2.17
CA TYR A 71 -11.01 -1.90 2.83
C TYR A 71 -12.12 -2.77 3.42
N ARG A 72 -13.11 -2.14 4.06
CA ARG A 72 -14.30 -2.80 4.58
C ARG A 72 -15.02 -3.56 3.48
N GLU A 73 -15.36 -2.88 2.39
CA GLU A 73 -16.21 -3.43 1.33
C GLU A 73 -15.47 -4.49 0.53
N MET A 74 -14.24 -4.18 0.11
CA MET A 74 -13.43 -5.07 -0.70
C MET A 74 -13.07 -6.33 0.08
N PHE A 75 -12.61 -6.24 1.33
CA PHE A 75 -12.14 -7.41 2.08
C PHE A 75 -13.19 -8.05 2.98
N ARG A 76 -14.42 -7.53 2.99
CA ARG A 76 -15.53 -7.96 3.86
C ARG A 76 -15.17 -7.91 5.34
N LEU A 77 -14.47 -6.85 5.74
CA LEU A 77 -14.05 -6.62 7.13
C LEU A 77 -15.12 -5.81 7.89
N LYS A 78 -15.19 -5.94 9.22
CA LYS A 78 -15.94 -4.99 10.04
C LYS A 78 -15.19 -3.64 10.06
N TRP A 79 -15.90 -2.52 10.25
CA TRP A 79 -15.31 -1.17 10.30
C TRP A 79 -14.07 -1.08 11.19
N PHE A 80 -14.15 -1.57 12.42
CA PHE A 80 -13.03 -1.59 13.35
C PHE A 80 -11.84 -2.40 12.83
N LYS A 81 -12.09 -3.55 12.20
CA LYS A 81 -11.03 -4.37 11.57
C LYS A 81 -10.43 -3.68 10.35
N ALA A 82 -11.22 -2.98 9.53
CA ALA A 82 -10.69 -2.23 8.39
C ALA A 82 -9.75 -1.11 8.85
N PHE A 83 -10.10 -0.41 9.94
CA PHE A 83 -9.24 0.58 10.57
C PHE A 83 -7.95 -0.04 11.13
N ILE A 84 -8.04 -1.17 11.85
CA ILE A 84 -6.84 -1.89 12.31
C ILE A 84 -5.98 -2.37 11.13
N ALA A 85 -6.60 -2.82 10.03
CA ALA A 85 -5.87 -3.26 8.83
C ALA A 85 -5.03 -2.12 8.26
N TRP A 86 -5.56 -0.90 8.26
CA TRP A 86 -4.84 0.30 7.84
C TRP A 86 -3.65 0.61 8.78
N ILE A 87 -3.84 0.53 10.10
CA ILE A 87 -2.74 0.70 11.08
C ILE A 87 -1.67 -0.38 10.90
N LEU A 88 -2.08 -1.65 10.80
CA LEU A 88 -1.18 -2.78 10.60
C LEU A 88 -0.40 -2.65 9.30
N GLN A 89 -1.03 -2.16 8.24
CA GLN A 89 -0.34 -1.92 6.97
C GLN A 89 0.80 -0.93 7.16
N LEU A 90 0.62 0.15 7.92
CA LEU A 90 1.69 1.10 8.23
C LEU A 90 2.82 0.44 9.01
N LEU A 91 2.49 -0.40 9.99
CA LEU A 91 3.48 -1.17 10.74
C LEU A 91 4.30 -2.09 9.83
N PHE A 92 3.65 -2.83 8.93
CA PHE A 92 4.36 -3.70 7.99
C PHE A 92 5.19 -2.93 6.96
N ILE A 93 4.71 -1.77 6.48
CA ILE A 93 5.49 -0.88 5.61
C ILE A 93 6.74 -0.40 6.35
N PHE A 94 6.60 0.02 7.60
CA PHE A 94 7.71 0.48 8.44
C PHE A 94 8.74 -0.65 8.67
N LEU A 95 8.28 -1.85 9.03
CA LEU A 95 9.14 -3.02 9.20
C LEU A 95 9.86 -3.40 7.90
N LEU A 96 9.14 -3.40 6.78
CA LEU A 96 9.71 -3.69 5.47
C LEU A 96 10.77 -2.63 5.09
N GLY A 97 10.52 -1.36 5.41
CA GLY A 97 11.50 -0.27 5.23
C GLY A 97 12.78 -0.48 6.04
N ILE A 98 12.67 -0.89 7.32
CA ILE A 98 13.85 -1.22 8.15
C ILE A 98 14.63 -2.38 7.55
N ILE A 99 13.94 -3.44 7.13
CA ILE A 99 14.59 -4.61 6.51
C ILE A 99 15.37 -4.19 5.26
N LEU A 100 14.74 -3.43 4.35
CA LEU A 100 15.41 -2.96 3.14
C LEU A 100 16.64 -2.09 3.45
N MET A 101 16.57 -1.25 4.49
CA MET A 101 17.70 -0.44 4.94
C MET A 101 18.89 -1.30 5.41
N ILE A 102 18.63 -2.37 6.16
CA ILE A 102 19.67 -3.31 6.61
C ILE A 102 20.37 -3.99 5.42
N PHE A 103 19.64 -4.28 4.35
CA PHE A 103 20.20 -4.85 3.11
C PHE A 103 20.84 -3.80 2.18
N GLY A 104 20.99 -2.53 2.62
CA GLY A 104 21.58 -1.46 1.81
C GLY A 104 20.68 -0.96 0.67
N LEU A 105 19.43 -1.42 0.59
CA LEU A 105 18.43 -0.99 -0.37
C LEU A 105 17.66 0.21 0.21
N SER A 106 18.34 1.34 0.36
CA SER A 106 17.66 2.57 0.79
C SER A 106 16.83 3.15 -0.36
N LEU A 107 15.61 3.64 -0.08
CA LEU A 107 14.79 4.35 -1.07
C LEU A 107 15.48 5.62 -1.59
N TRP A 108 16.40 6.20 -0.81
CA TRP A 108 17.22 7.36 -1.20
C TRP A 108 18.29 7.03 -2.23
N THR A 109 18.68 5.77 -2.38
CA THR A 109 19.65 5.36 -3.40
C THR A 109 19.04 5.40 -4.80
N ILE A 110 17.72 5.21 -4.93
CA ILE A 110 17.00 5.20 -6.21
C ILE A 110 16.87 6.62 -6.82
N SER A 111 16.94 7.68 -6.00
CA SER A 111 16.94 9.07 -6.49
C SER A 111 18.28 9.55 -7.08
N PHE A 112 19.35 8.75 -6.97
CA PHE A 112 20.71 9.12 -7.43
C PHE A 112 21.24 8.24 -8.58
N PHE A 113 20.42 7.37 -9.19
CA PHE A 113 20.80 6.51 -10.33
C PHE A 113 19.82 6.54 -11.52
#